data_AF-A0A2X2T364-F1
#
_entry.id   AF-A0A2X2T364-F1
#
_cell.length_a   1.000
_cell.length_b   1.000
_cell.length_c   1.000
_cell.angle_alpha   90.00
_cell.angle_beta   90.00
_cell.angle_gamma   90.00
#
_symmetry.space_group_name_H-M   'P 1'
#
loop_
_entity.id
_entity.type
_entity.pdbx_description
1 polymer ?
#
loop_
_entity_poly.entity_id
_entity_poly.type
_entity_poly.pdbx_seq_one_letter_code
_entity_poly.pdbx_strand_id
1 'polypeptide(L)'
;MIQTRGYRRLILMVDIGSLVHFGSTVSKLFQIDVLLMPNITLTSLLEMGLDLSYETSELPQLAALMQSKSIPCQLCTPQQESGGKVLVVSCITGMGTAEKIKKVLEESFGELMSQDTRMIILDYNEVRSLERVQQALGVGERLAGIVGTFQPGLPDIPFISLEELFSEQGPELVLSLLTPDLSSSERRLEMERSAMRFISALTMESIINHISVLNHSAF
;
A
#
# COMPACT_ATOMS: atom_id res chain seq x y z
N MET A 1 12.51 -21.68 14.19
CA MET A 1 12.20 -21.76 15.63
C MET A 1 10.69 -21.61 15.92
N ILE A 2 10.00 -20.63 15.33
CA ILE A 2 8.53 -20.44 15.50
C ILE A 2 7.71 -21.51 14.77
N GLN A 3 7.98 -21.75 13.48
CA GLN A 3 7.29 -22.79 12.68
C GLN A 3 7.55 -24.21 13.22
N THR A 4 8.76 -24.49 13.67
CA THR A 4 9.14 -25.76 14.34
C THR A 4 8.42 -26.01 15.66
N ARG A 5 7.82 -24.99 16.28
CA ARG A 5 7.03 -25.10 17.52
C ARG A 5 5.51 -25.10 17.28
N GLY A 6 5.06 -24.95 16.03
CA GLY A 6 3.64 -25.03 15.67
C GLY A 6 2.79 -23.85 16.14
N TYR A 7 3.38 -22.71 16.50
CA TYR A 7 2.61 -21.51 16.80
C TYR A 7 1.86 -21.05 15.55
N ARG A 8 0.55 -20.86 15.67
CA ARG A 8 -0.33 -20.42 14.56
C ARG A 8 -0.88 -19.01 14.73
N ARG A 9 -0.71 -18.42 15.92
CA ARG A 9 -1.33 -17.17 16.34
C ARG A 9 -0.35 -16.37 17.20
N LEU A 10 -0.40 -15.06 17.07
CA LEU A 10 0.38 -14.11 17.85
C LEU A 10 -0.49 -12.90 18.22
N ILE A 11 -0.34 -12.41 19.45
CA ILE A 11 -0.85 -11.10 19.84
C ILE A 11 0.37 -10.19 19.98
N LEU A 12 0.41 -9.12 19.21
CA LEU A 12 1.50 -8.15 19.16
C LEU A 12 1.05 -6.83 19.79
N MET A 13 1.37 -6.65 21.07
CA MET A 13 1.05 -5.46 21.85
C MET A 13 2.22 -4.47 21.81
N VAL A 14 1.96 -3.23 21.39
CA VAL A 14 3.01 -2.23 21.18
C VAL A 14 2.61 -0.92 21.86
N ASP A 15 3.51 -0.39 22.70
CA ASP A 15 3.33 0.89 23.40
C ASP A 15 3.58 2.08 22.45
N ILE A 16 4.81 2.25 21.95
CA ILE A 16 5.18 3.33 21.02
C ILE A 16 6.21 2.84 19.99
N GLY A 17 6.25 3.45 18.80
CA GLY A 17 7.35 3.35 17.84
C GLY A 17 6.98 2.63 16.55
N SER A 18 8.00 2.33 15.72
CA SER A 18 7.82 1.71 14.39
C SER A 18 7.16 0.33 14.40
N LEU A 19 7.14 -0.35 15.55
CA LEU A 19 6.51 -1.65 15.71
C LEU A 19 4.97 -1.59 15.64
N VAL A 20 4.38 -0.41 15.76
CA VAL A 20 2.93 -0.16 15.64
C VAL A 20 2.37 -0.62 14.29
N HIS A 21 3.21 -0.80 13.27
CA HIS A 21 2.80 -1.23 11.93
C HIS A 21 3.32 -2.63 11.54
N PHE A 22 4.01 -3.33 12.45
CA PHE A 22 4.73 -4.56 12.13
C PHE A 22 3.86 -5.82 12.05
N GLY A 23 2.58 -5.74 12.43
CA GLY A 23 1.68 -6.90 12.49
C GLY A 23 1.57 -7.66 11.17
N SER A 24 1.46 -6.95 10.05
CA SER A 24 1.36 -7.55 8.72
C SER A 24 2.67 -8.22 8.27
N THR A 25 3.81 -7.59 8.52
CA THR A 25 5.15 -8.14 8.24
C THR A 25 5.38 -9.45 8.98
N VAL A 26 5.02 -9.49 10.27
CA VAL A 26 5.16 -10.69 11.11
C VAL A 26 4.21 -11.80 10.63
N SER A 27 2.96 -11.45 10.31
CA SER A 27 1.99 -12.41 9.77
C SER A 27 2.50 -13.08 8.49
N LYS A 28 3.03 -12.29 7.54
CA LYS A 28 3.59 -12.77 6.28
C LYS A 28 4.84 -13.63 6.49
N LEU A 29 5.80 -13.14 7.27
CA LEU A 29 7.09 -13.81 7.46
C LEU A 29 6.95 -15.18 8.11
N PHE A 30 6.03 -15.30 9.08
CA PHE A 30 5.86 -16.53 9.84
C PHE A 30 4.65 -17.37 9.42
N GLN A 31 3.80 -16.85 8.53
CA GLN A 31 2.55 -17.50 8.07
C GLN A 31 1.61 -17.82 9.25
N ILE A 32 1.38 -16.82 10.10
CA ILE A 32 0.53 -16.92 11.30
C ILE A 32 -0.46 -15.74 11.38
N ASP A 33 -1.56 -15.93 12.09
CA ASP A 33 -2.46 -14.83 12.40
C ASP A 33 -1.85 -13.94 13.49
N VAL A 34 -1.87 -12.63 13.29
CA VAL A 34 -1.32 -11.64 14.22
C VAL A 34 -2.40 -10.65 14.60
N LEU A 35 -2.73 -10.55 15.89
CA LEU A 35 -3.54 -9.46 16.42
C LEU A 35 -2.60 -8.35 16.90
N LEU A 36 -2.47 -7.30 16.10
CA LEU A 36 -1.69 -6.11 16.42
C LEU A 36 -2.52 -5.15 17.28
N MET A 37 -1.96 -4.70 18.39
CA MET A 37 -2.55 -3.67 19.22
C MET A 37 -1.59 -2.51 19.40
N PRO A 38 -1.83 -1.39 18.72
CA PRO A 38 -0.98 -0.21 18.81
C PRO A 38 -1.38 0.68 19.99
N ASN A 39 -0.44 1.51 20.45
CA ASN A 39 -0.66 2.53 21.49
C ASN A 39 -1.24 1.95 22.79
N ILE A 40 -0.68 0.82 23.22
CA ILE A 40 -1.16 0.09 24.40
C ILE A 40 -1.01 0.94 25.66
N THR A 41 -2.13 1.13 26.35
CA THR A 41 -2.13 1.68 27.72
C THR A 41 -2.19 0.54 28.75
N LEU A 42 -1.87 0.85 30.00
CA LEU A 42 -2.04 -0.11 31.10
C LEU A 42 -3.49 -0.64 31.16
N THR A 43 -4.47 0.22 30.91
CA THR A 43 -5.90 -0.16 30.88
C THR A 43 -6.18 -1.15 29.75
N SER A 44 -5.66 -0.90 28.54
CA SER A 44 -5.80 -1.83 27.40
C SER A 44 -5.20 -3.20 27.69
N LEU A 45 -4.07 -3.22 28.42
CA LEU A 45 -3.36 -4.44 28.77
C LEU A 45 -4.11 -5.27 29.82
N LEU A 46 -4.72 -4.61 30.82
CA LEU A 46 -5.57 -5.26 31.81
C LEU A 46 -6.86 -5.82 31.20
N GLU A 47 -7.53 -5.05 30.34
CA GLU A 47 -8.74 -5.50 29.63
C GLU A 47 -8.46 -6.71 28.75
N MET A 48 -7.39 -6.67 27.96
CA MET A 48 -6.97 -7.81 27.14
C MET A 48 -6.63 -9.04 27.99
N GLY A 49 -5.87 -8.85 29.08
CA GLY A 49 -5.51 -9.94 29.98
C GLY A 49 -6.74 -10.60 30.61
N LEU A 50 -7.75 -9.80 30.96
CA LEU A 50 -9.03 -10.26 31.46
C LEU A 50 -9.76 -11.07 30.39
N ASP A 51 -9.96 -10.53 29.19
CA ASP A 51 -10.71 -11.21 28.15
C ASP A 51 -10.05 -12.52 27.70
N LEU A 52 -8.72 -12.55 27.60
CA LEU A 52 -7.95 -13.76 27.32
C LEU A 52 -8.14 -14.85 28.39
N SER A 53 -8.49 -14.46 29.62
CA SER A 53 -8.75 -15.40 30.72
C SER A 53 -10.19 -15.91 30.78
N TYR A 54 -11.16 -15.16 30.22
CA TYR A 54 -12.59 -15.46 30.32
C TYR A 54 -13.22 -16.01 29.04
N GLU A 55 -12.83 -15.55 27.84
CA GLU A 55 -13.42 -16.01 26.58
C GLU A 55 -12.45 -16.00 25.38
N THR A 56 -12.58 -17.06 24.58
CA THR A 56 -12.11 -17.25 23.18
C THR A 56 -10.61 -17.43 22.92
N SER A 57 -10.27 -18.57 22.29
CA SER A 57 -8.94 -18.84 21.74
C SER A 57 -8.72 -18.22 20.36
N GLU A 58 -9.76 -17.67 19.74
CA GLU A 58 -9.75 -17.20 18.35
C GLU A 58 -9.56 -15.67 18.28
N LEU A 59 -8.51 -15.23 17.58
CA LEU A 59 -8.15 -13.82 17.45
C LEU A 59 -9.24 -12.91 16.84
N PRO A 60 -10.08 -13.35 15.87
CA PRO A 60 -11.14 -12.52 15.33
C PRO A 60 -12.20 -12.11 16.36
N GLN A 61 -12.56 -13.03 17.27
CA GLN A 61 -13.54 -12.76 18.33
C GLN A 61 -12.97 -11.77 19.35
N LEU A 62 -11.70 -11.97 19.71
CA LEU A 62 -10.97 -11.05 20.59
C LEU A 62 -10.84 -9.66 19.96
N ALA A 63 -10.56 -9.57 18.65
CA ALA A 63 -10.50 -8.30 17.94
C ALA A 63 -11.84 -7.55 17.97
N ALA A 64 -12.95 -8.25 17.74
CA ALA A 64 -14.29 -7.66 17.81
C ALA A 64 -14.63 -7.15 19.23
N LEU A 65 -14.19 -7.86 20.26
CA LEU A 65 -14.36 -7.45 21.65
C LEU A 65 -13.51 -6.22 22.00
N MET A 66 -12.25 -6.16 21.55
CA MET A 66 -11.40 -4.98 21.72
C MET A 66 -12.00 -3.75 21.03
N GLN A 67 -12.53 -3.93 19.81
CA GLN A 67 -13.21 -2.86 19.07
C GLN A 67 -14.46 -2.36 19.79
N SER A 68 -15.27 -3.24 20.39
CA SER A 68 -16.46 -2.83 21.16
C SER A 68 -16.08 -2.03 22.42
N LYS A 69 -14.89 -2.27 22.98
CA LYS A 69 -14.30 -1.53 24.10
C LYS A 69 -13.53 -0.28 23.67
N SER A 70 -13.58 0.11 22.39
CA SER A 70 -12.82 1.24 21.83
C SER A 70 -11.29 1.12 22.01
N ILE A 71 -10.78 -0.11 22.09
CA ILE A 71 -9.35 -0.38 22.15
C ILE A 71 -8.83 -0.61 20.72
N PRO A 72 -7.85 0.18 20.23
CA PRO A 72 -7.29 0.00 18.90
C PRO A 72 -6.69 -1.39 18.72
N CYS A 73 -7.11 -2.09 17.68
CA CYS A 73 -6.51 -3.37 17.28
C CYS A 73 -6.71 -3.63 15.79
N GLN A 74 -5.78 -4.38 15.20
CA GLN A 74 -5.79 -4.79 13.81
C GLN A 74 -5.48 -6.29 13.73
N LEU A 75 -6.40 -7.07 13.15
CA LEU A 75 -6.14 -8.47 12.82
C LEU A 75 -5.42 -8.54 11.47
N CYS A 76 -4.24 -9.15 11.45
CA CYS A 76 -3.44 -9.46 10.28
C CYS A 76 -3.46 -10.97 10.04
N THR A 77 -3.97 -11.42 8.90
CA THR A 77 -3.95 -12.84 8.52
C THR A 77 -2.99 -13.09 7.35
N PRO A 78 -2.41 -14.28 7.21
CA PRO A 78 -1.55 -14.61 6.07
C PRO A 78 -2.26 -14.45 4.71
N GLN A 79 -3.60 -14.57 4.72
CA GLN A 79 -4.47 -14.49 3.54
C GLN A 79 -5.07 -13.10 3.31
N GLN A 80 -4.70 -12.07 4.08
CA GLN A 80 -5.19 -10.69 3.93
C GLN A 80 -4.62 -9.95 2.69
N GLU A 81 -4.29 -10.70 1.65
CA GLU A 81 -4.08 -10.23 0.27
C GLU A 81 -5.42 -10.08 -0.50
N SER A 82 -6.56 -10.54 0.04
CA SER A 82 -7.85 -10.48 -0.70
C SER A 82 -8.54 -9.10 -0.70
N GLY A 83 -7.89 -8.07 -0.18
CA GLY A 83 -8.38 -6.69 -0.21
C GLY A 83 -7.71 -5.93 -1.34
N GLY A 84 -8.51 -5.24 -2.17
CA GLY A 84 -7.99 -4.54 -3.34
C GLY A 84 -6.85 -3.58 -3.02
N LYS A 85 -5.81 -3.56 -3.86
CA LYS A 85 -4.64 -2.68 -3.70
C LYS A 85 -4.90 -1.37 -4.43
N VAL A 86 -4.65 -0.24 -3.76
CA VAL A 86 -4.82 1.07 -4.36
C VAL A 86 -3.48 1.79 -4.43
N LEU A 87 -3.05 2.14 -5.65
CA LEU A 87 -1.93 3.05 -5.86
C LEU A 87 -2.49 4.47 -6.03
N VAL A 88 -2.03 5.41 -5.22
CA VAL A 88 -2.45 6.81 -5.32
C VAL A 88 -1.44 7.59 -6.14
N VAL A 89 -1.91 8.35 -7.11
CA VAL A 89 -1.11 9.34 -7.85
C VAL A 89 -1.48 10.74 -7.38
N SER A 90 -0.52 11.53 -6.93
CA SER A 90 -0.76 12.88 -6.40
C SER A 90 0.24 13.90 -6.93
N CYS A 91 -0.25 14.96 -7.57
CA CYS A 91 0.56 16.05 -8.12
C CYS A 91 0.06 17.42 -7.65
N ILE A 92 0.98 18.31 -7.22
CA ILE A 92 0.63 19.70 -6.85
C ILE A 92 0.27 20.53 -8.09
N THR A 93 0.87 20.23 -9.24
CA THR A 93 0.73 21.01 -10.48
C THR A 93 -0.64 20.89 -11.16
N GLY A 94 -1.59 20.17 -10.54
CA GLY A 94 -2.98 20.02 -11.01
C GLY A 94 -3.31 18.60 -11.49
N MET A 95 -4.61 18.33 -11.65
CA MET A 95 -5.14 17.00 -12.02
C MET A 95 -4.57 16.47 -13.35
N GLY A 96 -4.27 17.35 -14.32
CA GLY A 96 -3.81 16.91 -15.64
C GLY A 96 -2.45 16.20 -15.66
N THR A 97 -1.50 16.59 -14.80
CA THR A 97 -0.22 15.87 -14.69
C THR A 97 -0.41 14.51 -14.03
N ALA A 98 -1.23 14.45 -12.98
CA ALA A 98 -1.55 13.19 -12.29
C ALA A 98 -2.28 12.20 -13.22
N GLU A 99 -3.17 12.68 -14.08
CA GLU A 99 -3.84 11.86 -15.11
C GLU A 99 -2.85 11.27 -16.12
N LYS A 100 -1.91 12.07 -16.62
CA LYS A 100 -0.87 11.59 -17.54
C LYS A 100 0.00 10.52 -16.88
N ILE A 101 0.44 10.75 -15.65
CA ILE A 101 1.26 9.78 -14.90
C ILE A 101 0.48 8.50 -14.67
N LYS A 102 -0.78 8.61 -14.21
CA LYS A 102 -1.66 7.46 -14.03
C LYS A 102 -1.77 6.64 -15.32
N LYS A 103 -2.03 7.30 -16.46
CA LYS A 103 -2.14 6.63 -17.76
C LYS A 103 -0.85 5.93 -18.17
N VAL A 104 0.31 6.58 -18.01
CA VAL A 104 1.61 5.96 -18.27
C VAL A 104 1.79 4.71 -17.41
N LEU A 105 1.45 4.78 -16.11
CA LEU A 105 1.53 3.64 -15.21
C LEU A 105 0.57 2.50 -15.62
N GLU A 106 -0.66 2.83 -16.02
CA GLU A 106 -1.65 1.85 -16.50
C GLU A 106 -1.19 1.16 -17.79
N GLU A 107 -0.64 1.90 -18.76
CA GLU A 107 -0.09 1.33 -20.00
C GLU A 107 1.15 0.47 -19.76
N SER A 108 1.95 0.80 -18.74
CA SER A 108 3.23 0.15 -18.47
C SER A 108 3.11 -1.10 -17.59
N PHE A 109 2.21 -1.06 -16.62
CA PHE A 109 2.07 -2.06 -15.56
C PHE A 109 0.67 -2.67 -15.47
N GLY A 110 -0.32 -2.20 -16.24
CA GLY A 110 -1.72 -2.65 -16.14
C GLY A 110 -1.91 -4.15 -16.32
N GLU A 111 -1.13 -4.80 -17.19
CA GLU A 111 -1.17 -6.26 -17.37
C GLU A 111 -0.65 -7.05 -16.15
N LEU A 112 0.13 -6.42 -15.28
CA LEU A 112 0.70 -7.01 -14.07
C LEU A 112 -0.12 -6.71 -12.83
N MET A 113 -1.04 -5.77 -12.91
CA MET A 113 -1.95 -5.46 -11.82
C MET A 113 -2.92 -6.63 -11.63
N SER A 114 -3.01 -7.13 -10.40
CA SER A 114 -4.07 -8.08 -10.05
C SER A 114 -5.44 -7.44 -10.31
N GLN A 115 -6.48 -8.24 -10.56
CA GLN A 115 -7.84 -7.74 -10.86
C GLN A 115 -8.38 -6.79 -9.77
N ASP A 116 -7.92 -6.94 -8.54
CA ASP A 116 -8.30 -6.11 -7.40
C ASP A 116 -7.34 -4.91 -7.17
N THR A 117 -6.41 -4.64 -8.08
CA THR A 117 -5.52 -3.48 -7.99
C THR A 117 -6.02 -2.36 -8.87
N ARG A 118 -6.16 -1.15 -8.33
CA ARG A 118 -6.58 0.04 -9.08
C ARG A 118 -5.74 1.26 -8.74
N MET A 119 -5.70 2.23 -9.66
CA MET A 119 -5.04 3.52 -9.44
C MET A 119 -6.05 4.65 -9.30
N ILE A 120 -5.86 5.49 -8.29
CA ILE A 120 -6.66 6.70 -8.08
C ILE A 120 -5.78 7.94 -8.07
N ILE A 121 -6.41 9.07 -8.39
CA ILE A 121 -5.77 10.37 -8.30
C ILE A 121 -6.34 11.07 -7.08
N LEU A 122 -5.46 11.56 -6.21
CA LEU A 122 -5.85 12.37 -5.05
C LEU A 122 -5.07 13.68 -5.06
N ASP A 123 -5.76 14.75 -4.66
CA ASP A 123 -5.13 16.05 -4.46
C ASP A 123 -4.06 15.97 -3.36
N TYR A 124 -3.04 16.83 -3.45
CA TYR A 124 -1.99 16.87 -2.45
C TYR A 124 -2.53 17.07 -1.03
N ASN A 125 -3.60 17.85 -0.85
CA ASN A 125 -4.20 18.06 0.46
C ASN A 125 -4.85 16.80 1.05
N GLU A 126 -5.36 15.90 0.21
CA GLU A 126 -5.98 14.65 0.63
C GLU A 126 -4.92 13.67 1.11
N VAL A 127 -3.80 13.57 0.39
CA VAL A 127 -2.72 12.63 0.74
C VAL A 127 -1.91 13.03 1.97
N ARG A 128 -2.11 14.23 2.54
CA ARG A 128 -1.44 14.67 3.77
C ARG A 128 -2.06 14.12 5.05
N SER A 129 -3.24 13.50 4.97
CA SER A 129 -3.91 12.90 6.11
C SER A 129 -4.23 11.43 5.82
N LEU A 130 -3.75 10.54 6.69
CA LEU A 130 -4.04 9.12 6.59
C LEU A 130 -5.55 8.84 6.59
N GLU A 131 -6.31 9.58 7.42
CA GLU A 131 -7.76 9.47 7.50
C GLU A 131 -8.44 9.82 6.18
N ARG A 132 -7.99 10.89 5.50
CA ARG A 132 -8.54 11.29 4.20
C ARG A 132 -8.21 10.30 3.10
N VAL A 133 -6.98 9.78 3.10
CA VAL A 133 -6.61 8.70 2.17
C VAL A 133 -7.49 7.48 2.42
N GLN A 134 -7.72 7.09 3.68
CA GLN A 134 -8.61 5.98 4.03
C GLN A 134 -10.06 6.20 3.59
N GLN A 135 -10.58 7.43 3.65
CA GLN A 135 -11.93 7.76 3.14
C GLN A 135 -12.04 7.60 1.62
N ALA A 136 -10.93 7.74 0.88
CA ALA A 136 -10.88 7.51 -0.56
C ALA A 136 -10.73 6.03 -0.96
N LEU A 137 -10.39 5.16 0.00
CA LEU A 137 -10.29 3.71 -0.19
C LEU A 137 -11.67 3.06 0.01
N GLY A 138 -11.96 2.05 -0.81
CA GLY A 138 -13.12 1.20 -0.65
C GLY A 138 -13.01 0.29 0.58
N VAL A 139 -14.14 -0.27 1.00
CA VAL A 139 -14.19 -1.20 2.13
C VAL A 139 -13.32 -2.42 1.83
N GLY A 140 -12.29 -2.64 2.66
CA GLY A 140 -11.34 -3.73 2.50
C GLY A 140 -10.18 -3.44 1.53
N GLU A 141 -10.14 -2.27 0.90
CA GLU A 141 -8.99 -1.86 0.11
C GLU A 141 -7.84 -1.35 0.99
N ARG A 142 -6.61 -1.55 0.52
CA ARG A 142 -5.39 -1.07 1.18
C ARG A 142 -4.58 -0.19 0.24
N LEU A 143 -3.99 0.85 0.81
CA LEU A 143 -3.02 1.67 0.08
C LEU A 143 -1.74 0.87 -0.17
N ALA A 144 -1.37 0.72 -1.44
CA ALA A 144 -0.11 0.10 -1.85
C ALA A 144 1.06 1.08 -1.76
N GLY A 145 0.82 2.35 -2.09
CA GLY A 145 1.80 3.43 -2.03
C GLY A 145 1.28 4.68 -2.71
N ILE A 146 2.11 5.72 -2.71
CA ILE A 146 1.81 7.02 -3.32
C ILE A 146 2.91 7.34 -4.32
N VAL A 147 2.53 7.71 -5.54
CA VAL A 147 3.42 8.27 -6.55
C VAL A 147 3.12 9.74 -6.67
N GLY A 148 4.12 10.61 -6.59
CA GLY A 148 3.82 12.03 -6.66
C GLY A 148 4.99 13.00 -6.69
N THR A 149 4.64 14.27 -6.77
CA THR A 149 5.61 15.38 -6.78
C THR A 149 6.18 15.69 -5.40
N PHE A 150 5.38 15.55 -4.34
CA PHE A 150 5.78 15.89 -2.98
C PHE A 150 5.39 14.79 -2.01
N GLN A 151 6.33 14.43 -1.13
CA GLN A 151 6.10 13.43 -0.10
C GLN A 151 5.12 13.99 0.96
N PRO A 152 3.99 13.33 1.23
CA PRO A 152 2.98 13.85 2.15
C PRO A 152 3.36 13.71 3.64
N GLY A 153 4.46 13.02 3.96
CA GLY A 153 4.90 12.79 5.34
C GLY A 153 4.07 11.76 6.09
N LEU A 154 3.32 10.90 5.39
CA LEU A 154 2.59 9.81 6.02
C LEU A 154 3.56 8.71 6.47
N PRO A 155 3.50 8.25 7.73
CA PRO A 155 4.33 7.15 8.22
C PRO A 155 3.92 5.83 7.55
N ASP A 156 4.92 4.99 7.28
CA ASP A 156 4.76 3.60 6.81
C ASP A 156 3.98 3.42 5.48
N ILE A 157 3.88 4.48 4.69
CA ILE A 157 3.34 4.45 3.33
C ILE A 157 4.49 4.63 2.33
N PRO A 158 4.74 3.65 1.45
CA PRO A 158 5.74 3.80 0.40
C PRO A 158 5.42 5.01 -0.49
N PHE A 159 6.43 5.84 -0.74
CA PHE A 159 6.34 6.98 -1.62
C PHE A 159 7.38 6.85 -2.73
N ILE A 160 6.96 7.08 -3.98
CA ILE A 160 7.85 7.21 -5.13
C ILE A 160 7.71 8.63 -5.63
N SER A 161 8.79 9.41 -5.53
CA SER A 161 8.81 10.74 -6.13
C SER A 161 8.77 10.65 -7.65
N LEU A 162 8.30 11.70 -8.33
CA LEU A 162 8.38 11.74 -9.79
C LEU A 162 9.81 11.63 -10.31
N GLU A 163 10.79 12.15 -9.59
CA GLU A 163 12.20 12.04 -9.95
C GLU A 163 12.67 10.57 -9.92
N GLU A 164 12.31 9.83 -8.87
CA GLU A 164 12.60 8.40 -8.77
C GLU A 164 11.83 7.58 -9.80
N LEU A 165 10.57 7.95 -10.07
CA LEU A 165 9.74 7.27 -11.07
C LEU A 165 10.37 7.32 -12.46
N PHE A 166 10.99 8.45 -12.82
CA PHE A 166 11.66 8.63 -14.13
C PHE A 166 13.12 8.20 -14.15
N SER A 167 13.65 7.70 -13.03
CA SER A 167 14.99 7.12 -12.98
C SER A 167 15.02 5.69 -13.53
N GLU A 168 16.22 5.14 -13.74
CA GLU A 168 16.39 3.75 -14.19
C GLU A 168 15.76 2.72 -13.24
N GLN A 169 15.68 3.03 -11.94
CA GLN A 169 15.05 2.15 -10.94
C GLN A 169 13.53 2.34 -10.79
N GLY A 170 12.94 3.35 -11.45
CA GLY A 170 11.52 3.67 -11.33
C GLY A 170 10.58 2.48 -11.59
N PRO A 171 10.77 1.72 -12.68
CA PRO A 171 9.96 0.53 -12.94
C PRO A 171 10.07 -0.54 -11.86
N GLU A 172 11.24 -0.69 -11.22
CA GLU A 172 11.44 -1.66 -10.14
C GLU A 172 10.67 -1.26 -8.89
N LEU A 173 10.69 0.02 -8.57
CA LEU A 173 9.96 0.59 -7.44
C LEU A 173 8.45 0.38 -7.62
N VAL A 174 7.91 0.70 -8.81
CA VAL A 174 6.49 0.50 -9.11
C VAL A 174 6.11 -0.98 -9.05
N LEU A 175 6.91 -1.86 -9.64
CA LEU A 175 6.68 -3.31 -9.60
C LEU A 175 6.69 -3.83 -8.15
N SER A 176 7.59 -3.33 -7.32
CA SER A 176 7.66 -3.71 -5.89
C SER A 176 6.42 -3.27 -5.10
N LEU A 177 5.73 -2.19 -5.50
CA LEU A 177 4.47 -1.78 -4.88
C LEU A 177 3.27 -2.60 -5.36
N LEU A 178 3.24 -2.94 -6.65
CA LEU A 178 2.09 -3.62 -7.26
C LEU A 178 2.11 -5.13 -7.03
N THR A 179 3.29 -5.76 -7.17
CA THR A 179 3.46 -7.22 -7.16
C THR A 179 4.65 -7.67 -6.29
N PRO A 180 4.60 -7.41 -4.97
CA PRO A 180 5.71 -7.72 -4.06
C PRO A 180 6.06 -9.21 -3.97
N ASP A 181 5.13 -10.11 -4.33
CA ASP A 181 5.25 -11.56 -4.15
C ASP A 181 5.77 -12.32 -5.39
N LEU A 182 6.15 -11.61 -6.48
CA LEU A 182 6.76 -12.25 -7.65
C LEU A 182 8.04 -13.00 -7.29
N SER A 183 8.20 -14.23 -7.80
CA SER A 183 9.44 -14.97 -7.67
C SER A 183 10.60 -14.23 -8.35
N SER A 184 11.84 -14.48 -7.91
CA SER A 184 13.03 -13.80 -8.43
C SER A 184 13.21 -13.95 -9.95
N SER A 185 12.81 -15.09 -10.52
CA SER A 185 12.84 -15.35 -11.96
C SER A 185 11.78 -14.59 -12.75
N GLU A 186 10.56 -14.52 -12.23
CA GLU A 186 9.44 -13.81 -12.88
C GLU A 186 9.64 -12.30 -12.79
N ARG A 187 10.10 -11.82 -11.63
CA ARG A 187 10.38 -10.40 -11.38
C ARG A 187 11.35 -9.81 -12.40
N ARG A 188 12.42 -10.52 -12.75
CA ARG A 188 13.42 -10.01 -13.71
C ARG A 188 12.85 -9.82 -15.11
N LEU A 189 12.05 -10.79 -15.59
CA LEU A 189 11.45 -10.72 -16.92
C LEU A 189 10.40 -9.61 -17.00
N GLU A 190 9.54 -9.50 -15.97
CA GLU A 190 8.51 -8.48 -15.94
C GLU A 190 9.08 -7.08 -15.73
N MET A 191 10.17 -6.96 -14.95
CA MET A 191 10.92 -5.71 -14.84
C MET A 191 11.40 -5.20 -16.21
N GLU A 192 12.03 -6.06 -17.01
CA GLU A 192 12.55 -5.68 -18.32
C GLU A 192 11.42 -5.26 -19.28
N ARG A 193 10.30 -6.00 -19.27
CA ARG A 193 9.12 -5.68 -20.07
C ARG A 193 8.46 -4.37 -19.66
N SER A 194 8.23 -4.20 -18.35
CA SER A 194 7.61 -2.99 -17.82
C SER A 194 8.50 -1.77 -18.02
N ALA A 195 9.82 -1.89 -17.89
CA ALA A 195 10.74 -0.79 -18.18
C ALA A 195 10.64 -0.35 -19.65
N MET A 196 10.62 -1.30 -20.60
CA MET A 196 10.44 -0.97 -22.02
C MET A 196 9.08 -0.30 -22.30
N ARG A 197 8.00 -0.80 -21.71
CA ARG A 197 6.66 -0.19 -21.85
C ARG A 197 6.61 1.20 -21.24
N PHE A 198 7.23 1.38 -20.08
CA PHE A 198 7.30 2.67 -19.38
C PHE A 198 8.03 3.74 -20.19
N ILE A 199 9.19 3.40 -20.75
CA ILE A 199 9.92 4.29 -21.66
C ILE A 199 9.07 4.57 -22.92
N SER A 200 8.42 3.56 -23.49
CA SER A 200 7.56 3.74 -24.66
C SER A 200 6.36 4.64 -24.38
N ALA A 201 5.68 4.46 -23.25
CA ALA A 201 4.51 5.26 -22.86
C ALA A 201 4.92 6.73 -22.62
N LEU A 202 6.07 6.97 -21.99
CA LEU A 202 6.60 8.31 -21.80
C LEU A 202 6.98 9.01 -23.10
N THR A 203 7.63 8.29 -24.01
CA THR A 203 7.99 8.85 -25.32
C THR A 203 6.74 9.19 -26.12
N MET A 204 5.71 8.34 -26.10
CA MET A 204 4.42 8.61 -26.75
C MET A 204 3.72 9.84 -26.16
N GLU A 205 3.62 9.95 -24.84
CA GLU A 205 3.08 11.15 -24.18
C GLU A 205 3.89 12.40 -24.54
N SER A 206 5.22 12.31 -24.56
CA SER A 206 6.10 13.42 -24.95
C SER A 206 5.86 13.85 -26.40
N ILE A 207 5.73 12.91 -27.34
CA ILE A 207 5.46 13.18 -28.75
C ILE A 207 4.07 13.83 -28.92
N ILE A 208 3.04 13.32 -28.25
CA ILE A 208 1.68 13.88 -28.29
C ILE A 208 1.69 15.32 -27.76
N ASN A 209 2.41 15.60 -26.67
CA ASN A 209 2.56 16.95 -26.14
C ASN A 209 3.26 17.88 -27.15
N HIS A 210 4.28 17.42 -27.87
CA HIS A 210 4.92 18.23 -28.91
C HIS A 210 4.02 18.48 -30.12
N ILE A 211 3.29 17.48 -30.61
CA ILE A 211 2.38 17.64 -31.75
C ILE A 211 1.17 18.52 -31.39
N SER A 212 0.62 18.36 -30.18
CA SER A 212 -0.51 19.19 -29.72
C SER A 212 -0.13 20.66 -29.54
N VAL A 213 1.08 20.96 -29.06
CA VAL A 213 1.62 22.33 -29.02
C VAL A 213 1.75 22.91 -30.43
N LEU A 214 2.22 22.13 -31.40
CA LEU A 214 2.33 22.58 -32.80
C LEU A 214 0.96 22.79 -33.47
N ASN A 215 -0.05 22.02 -33.06
CA ASN A 215 -1.41 22.14 -33.60
C ASN A 215 -2.18 23.34 -33.03
N HIS A 216 -1.81 23.83 -31.84
CA HIS A 216 -2.42 25.03 -31.25
C HIS A 216 -1.90 26.34 -31.87
N SER A 217 -0.75 26.32 -32.56
CA SER A 217 -0.16 27.47 -33.26
C SER A 217 -0.68 27.69 -34.70
N ALA A 218 -1.74 27.00 -35.12
CA ALA A 218 -2.27 27.05 -36.49
C ALA A 218 -3.67 27.70 -36.65
N PHE A 219 -4.11 28.51 -35.67
CA PHE A 219 -5.33 29.34 -35.78
C PHE A 219 -5.04 30.79 -35.44
#